data_AF-A0A3B3ZY55-F1
#
_entry.id   AF-A0A3B3ZY55-F1
#
_cell.length_a   1.000
_cell.length_b   1.000
_cell.length_c   1.000
_cell.angle_alpha   90.00
_cell.angle_beta   90.00
_cell.angle_gamma   90.00
#
_symmetry.space_group_name_H-M   'P 1'
#
loop_
_entity.id
_entity.type
_entity.pdbx_description
1 polymer ?
#
loop_
_entity_poly.entity_id
_entity_poly.type
_entity_poly.pdbx_seq_one_letter_code
_entity_poly.pdbx_strand_id
1 'polypeptide(L)'
;MALTNFTILLCAVCLFSMVHGWSITESGSAIKRPGESHRLTCTTTGLDFSSYPWSWIRQAPGKGLEWIAFVHTGRFTISRDDSSSQVYLQMSSLRTEDTALYYCFNPE
;
A
#
# COMPACT_ATOMS: atom_id res chain seq x y z
N MET A 1 22.36 36.89 24.16
CA MET A 1 22.38 35.45 24.55
C MET A 1 20.99 34.84 24.60
N ALA A 2 20.00 35.44 25.29
CA ALA A 2 18.63 34.91 25.30
C ALA A 2 17.95 34.95 23.91
N LEU A 3 18.11 36.05 23.16
CA LEU A 3 17.56 36.18 21.80
C LEU A 3 18.15 35.15 20.82
N THR A 4 19.46 34.93 20.87
CA THR A 4 20.18 33.95 20.04
C THR A 4 19.75 32.52 20.35
N ASN A 5 19.58 32.17 21.62
CA ASN A 5 19.07 30.86 22.04
C ASN A 5 17.60 30.65 21.62
N PHE A 6 16.78 31.71 21.67
CA PHE A 6 15.38 31.64 21.24
C PHE A 6 15.25 31.50 19.72
N THR A 7 16.09 32.20 18.93
CA THR A 7 16.17 32.00 17.47
C THR A 7 16.70 30.62 17.10
N ILE A 8 17.69 30.09 17.84
CA ILE A 8 18.20 28.72 17.61
C ILE A 8 17.13 27.68 17.94
N LEU A 9 16.38 27.87 19.04
CA LEU A 9 15.28 27.01 19.46
C LEU A 9 14.13 27.03 18.44
N LEU A 10 13.72 28.22 17.97
CA LEU A 10 12.73 28.37 16.89
C LEU A 10 13.19 27.70 15.60
N CYS A 11 14.46 27.88 15.21
CA CYS A 11 15.02 27.26 14.01
C CYS A 11 15.06 25.73 14.14
N ALA A 12 15.43 25.19 15.30
CA ALA A 12 15.36 23.75 15.58
C ALA A 12 13.91 23.23 15.48
N VAL A 13 12.93 23.92 16.08
CA VAL A 13 11.51 23.56 15.98
C VAL A 13 11.01 23.62 14.53
N CYS A 14 11.44 24.60 13.73
CA CYS A 14 11.13 24.68 12.29
C CYS A 14 11.77 23.54 11.48
N LEU A 15 12.98 23.09 11.84
CA LEU A 15 13.65 21.96 11.19
C LEU A 15 12.96 20.62 11.49
N PHE A 16 12.31 20.47 12.65
CA PHE A 16 11.59 19.24 13.02
C PHE A 16 10.12 19.20 12.59
N SER A 17 9.51 20.33 12.19
CA SER A 17 8.06 20.43 11.96
C SER A 17 7.60 20.12 10.54
N MET A 18 8.45 19.58 9.66
CA MET A 18 8.05 19.26 8.28
C MET A 18 8.57 17.91 7.77
N VAL A 19 8.45 16.85 8.57
CA VAL A 19 8.40 15.50 8.00
C VAL A 19 6.93 15.17 7.75
N HIS A 20 6.40 15.57 6.59
CA HIS A 20 5.16 14.98 6.08
C HIS A 20 5.50 13.54 5.65
N GLY A 21 5.53 12.64 6.64
CA GLY A 21 5.77 11.23 6.39
C GLY A 21 4.52 10.61 5.81
N TRP A 22 4.59 10.13 4.58
CA TRP A 22 3.61 9.21 4.05
C TRP A 22 4.06 7.77 4.31
N SER A 23 3.11 6.84 4.41
CA SER A 23 3.44 5.42 4.48
C SER A 23 2.39 4.55 3.81
N ILE A 24 2.83 3.40 3.32
CA ILE A 24 1.99 2.33 2.78
C ILE A 24 2.30 1.07 3.59
N THR A 25 1.26 0.47 4.19
CA THR A 25 1.38 -0.77 4.97
C THR A 25 0.54 -1.87 4.32
N GLU A 26 1.16 -3.00 4.03
CA GLU A 26 0.51 -4.14 3.41
C GLU A 26 0.25 -5.26 4.43
N SER A 27 -0.76 -6.08 4.15
CA SER A 27 -1.01 -7.31 4.89
C SER A 27 0.23 -8.22 4.84
N GLY A 28 0.57 -8.83 5.96
CA GLY A 28 1.72 -9.73 6.05
C GLY A 28 1.57 -11.02 5.24
N SER A 29 2.65 -11.80 5.21
CA SER A 29 2.70 -13.09 4.51
C SER A 29 1.63 -14.06 5.01
N ALA A 30 0.98 -14.76 4.10
CA ALA A 30 0.03 -15.82 4.42
C ALA A 30 0.28 -17.06 3.54
N ILE A 31 0.17 -18.25 4.15
CA ILE A 31 0.17 -19.52 3.43
C ILE A 31 -1.28 -19.98 3.32
N LYS A 32 -1.72 -20.28 2.10
CA LYS A 32 -3.07 -20.74 1.78
C LYS A 32 -3.03 -22.03 0.98
N ARG A 33 -4.04 -22.87 1.18
CA ARG A 33 -4.23 -24.08 0.37
C ARG A 33 -4.89 -23.71 -0.96
N PRO A 34 -4.65 -24.48 -2.03
CA PRO A 34 -5.41 -24.32 -3.27
C PRO A 34 -6.92 -24.40 -3.03
N GLY A 35 -7.68 -23.51 -3.69
CA GLY A 35 -9.12 -23.37 -3.55
C GLY A 35 -9.56 -22.39 -2.45
N GLU A 36 -8.69 -22.06 -1.49
CA GLU A 36 -9.01 -21.08 -0.45
C GLU A 36 -9.12 -19.66 -1.02
N SER A 37 -9.79 -18.80 -0.27
CA SER A 37 -9.85 -17.37 -0.54
C SER A 37 -8.98 -16.60 0.45
N HIS A 38 -8.47 -15.46 0.02
CA HIS A 38 -7.71 -14.56 0.87
C HIS A 38 -7.94 -13.12 0.44
N ARG A 39 -7.76 -12.19 1.37
CA ARG A 39 -7.89 -10.76 1.12
C ARG A 39 -6.62 -10.08 1.58
N LEU A 40 -5.93 -9.45 0.64
CA LEU A 40 -4.84 -8.55 0.97
C LEU A 40 -5.40 -7.17 1.31
N THR A 41 -4.70 -6.46 2.18
CA THR A 41 -5.03 -5.10 2.59
C THR A 41 -3.81 -4.21 2.40
N CYS A 42 -4.02 -3.02 1.89
CA CYS A 42 -3.05 -1.94 1.78
C CYS A 42 -3.63 -0.71 2.46
N THR A 43 -2.96 -0.21 3.49
CA THR A 43 -3.36 0.98 4.26
C THR A 43 -2.39 2.10 3.98
N THR A 44 -2.90 3.28 3.66
CA THR A 44 -2.08 4.45 3.33
C THR A 44 -2.27 5.54 4.37
N THR A 45 -1.21 6.27 4.70
CA THR A 45 -1.28 7.47 5.55
C THR A 45 -0.50 8.60 4.90
N GLY A 46 -1.01 9.83 5.00
CA GLY A 46 -0.34 11.02 4.45
C GLY A 46 -0.31 11.10 2.92
N LEU A 47 -0.99 10.20 2.20
CA LEU A 47 -1.18 10.26 0.75
C LEU A 47 -2.58 10.76 0.42
N ASP A 48 -2.71 11.52 -0.67
CA ASP A 48 -4.03 11.80 -1.23
C ASP A 48 -4.59 10.50 -1.80
N PHE A 49 -5.61 9.99 -1.13
CA PHE A 49 -6.27 8.78 -1.59
C PHE A 49 -7.08 9.10 -2.87
N SER A 50 -7.62 10.30 -3.05
CA SER A 50 -8.59 10.58 -4.12
C SER A 50 -8.02 10.74 -5.54
N SER A 51 -6.71 10.89 -5.68
CA SER A 51 -6.06 11.42 -6.89
C SER A 51 -5.93 10.42 -8.06
N TYR A 52 -5.57 9.17 -7.79
CA TYR A 52 -5.34 8.14 -8.82
C TYR A 52 -5.88 6.75 -8.44
N PRO A 53 -6.22 5.91 -9.44
CA PRO A 53 -6.62 4.54 -9.18
C PRO A 53 -5.45 3.75 -8.58
N TRP A 54 -5.73 3.09 -7.45
CA TRP A 54 -4.82 2.15 -6.85
C TRP A 54 -4.89 0.81 -7.54
N SER A 55 -3.79 0.07 -7.50
CA SER A 55 -3.60 -1.18 -8.21
C SER A 55 -2.82 -2.18 -7.37
N TRP A 56 -2.88 -3.44 -7.77
CA TRP A 56 -2.00 -4.47 -7.25
C TRP A 56 -1.09 -4.99 -8.36
N ILE A 57 0.15 -5.24 -7.99
CA ILE A 57 1.21 -5.84 -8.81
C ILE A 57 1.68 -7.09 -8.10
N ARG A 58 1.97 -8.17 -8.82
CA ARG A 58 2.63 -9.34 -8.25
C ARG A 58 3.93 -9.68 -8.92
N GLN A 59 4.79 -10.35 -8.16
CA GLN A 59 6.02 -10.96 -8.66
C GLN A 59 6.07 -12.43 -8.24
N ALA A 60 5.87 -13.32 -9.20
CA ALA A 60 6.10 -14.75 -8.96
C ALA A 60 7.61 -15.05 -8.96
N PRO A 61 8.08 -16.08 -8.23
CA PRO A 61 9.49 -16.47 -8.23
C PRO A 61 10.02 -16.70 -9.66
N GLY A 62 11.12 -16.05 -10.01
CA GLY A 62 11.74 -16.16 -11.34
C GLY A 62 11.00 -15.43 -12.47
N LYS A 63 9.97 -14.64 -12.17
CA LYS A 63 9.23 -13.82 -13.15
C LYS A 63 9.40 -12.31 -12.88
N GLY A 64 9.08 -11.51 -13.90
CA GLY A 64 8.97 -10.06 -13.78
C GLY A 64 7.73 -9.63 -13.01
N LEU A 65 7.55 -8.32 -12.86
CA LEU A 65 6.35 -7.73 -12.28
C LEU A 65 5.16 -7.90 -13.25
N GLU A 66 4.06 -8.43 -12.73
CA GLU A 66 2.79 -8.60 -13.44
C GLU A 66 1.73 -7.72 -12.78
N TRP A 67 1.07 -6.87 -13.56
CA TRP A 67 -0.09 -6.10 -13.10
C TRP A 67 -1.30 -7.02 -13.01
N ILE A 68 -1.87 -7.17 -11.82
CA ILE A 68 -2.92 -8.17 -11.56
C ILE A 68 -4.32 -7.58 -11.41
N ALA A 69 -4.48 -6.27 -11.23
CA ALA A 69 -5.81 -5.66 -11.28
C ALA A 69 -5.79 -4.15 -11.54
N PHE A 70 -6.48 -3.74 -12.61
CA PHE A 70 -7.13 -2.42 -12.72
C PHE A 70 -8.65 -2.51 -12.51
N VAL A 71 -9.27 -3.68 -12.77
CA VAL A 71 -10.71 -4.01 -12.64
C VAL A 71 -10.85 -5.54 -12.45
N HIS A 72 -11.94 -6.03 -11.84
CA HIS A 72 -12.29 -7.45 -11.64
C HIS A 72 -11.76 -8.40 -12.73
N THR A 73 -10.79 -9.23 -12.38
CA THR A 73 -10.26 -10.29 -13.26
C THR A 73 -10.71 -11.65 -12.75
N GLY A 74 -11.98 -11.99 -12.96
CA GLY A 74 -12.58 -13.30 -12.69
C GLY A 74 -12.48 -13.78 -11.24
N ARG A 75 -11.28 -14.23 -10.83
CA ARG A 75 -10.95 -14.70 -9.48
C ARG A 75 -10.52 -13.57 -8.54
N PHE A 76 -9.92 -12.50 -9.06
CA PHE A 76 -9.38 -11.41 -8.24
C PHE A 76 -10.22 -10.15 -8.42
N THR A 77 -10.52 -9.49 -7.30
CA THR A 77 -11.33 -8.28 -7.24
C THR A 77 -10.60 -7.25 -6.40
N ILE A 78 -10.33 -6.10 -7.00
CA ILE A 78 -9.83 -4.94 -6.27
C ILE A 78 -11.02 -4.12 -5.74
N SER A 79 -10.94 -3.69 -4.49
CA SER A 79 -11.91 -2.77 -3.90
C SER A 79 -11.20 -1.75 -3.00
N ARG A 80 -11.92 -0.70 -2.65
CA ARG A 80 -11.36 0.46 -1.96
C ARG A 80 -12.34 0.99 -0.93
N ASP A 81 -11.80 1.46 0.19
CA ASP A 81 -12.52 2.22 1.21
C ASP A 81 -11.78 3.52 1.51
N ASP A 82 -12.35 4.63 1.03
CA ASP A 82 -11.77 5.96 1.19
C ASP A 82 -11.84 6.44 2.65
N SER A 83 -12.84 5.99 3.41
CA SER A 83 -13.01 6.41 4.80
C SER A 83 -11.91 5.88 5.72
N SER A 84 -11.35 4.72 5.38
CA SER A 84 -10.25 4.08 6.11
C SER A 84 -8.91 4.17 5.39
N SER A 85 -8.85 4.80 4.21
CA SER A 85 -7.66 4.88 3.36
C SER A 85 -7.07 3.49 3.05
N GLN A 86 -7.94 2.55 2.68
CA GLN A 86 -7.57 1.16 2.44
C GLN A 86 -7.94 0.66 1.04
N VAL A 87 -7.04 -0.15 0.48
CA VAL A 87 -7.22 -0.86 -0.79
C VAL A 87 -7.15 -2.36 -0.50
N TYR A 88 -8.09 -3.12 -1.07
CA TYR A 88 -8.18 -4.55 -0.87
C TYR A 88 -8.00 -5.30 -2.18
N LEU A 89 -7.33 -6.46 -2.11
CA LEU A 89 -7.36 -7.46 -3.18
C LEU A 89 -8.06 -8.71 -2.66
N GLN A 90 -9.33 -8.87 -3.01
CA GLN A 90 -10.07 -10.09 -2.73
C GLN A 90 -9.69 -11.15 -3.77
N MET A 91 -9.09 -12.24 -3.31
CA MET A 91 -8.65 -13.36 -4.14
C MET A 91 -9.50 -14.58 -3.81
N SER A 92 -10.25 -15.09 -4.79
CA SER A 92 -11.04 -16.32 -4.67
C SER A 92 -10.39 -17.48 -5.40
N SER A 93 -10.60 -18.70 -4.89
CA SER A 93 -10.13 -19.94 -5.51
C SER A 93 -8.64 -19.89 -5.89
N LEU A 94 -7.79 -19.62 -4.89
CA LEU A 94 -6.34 -19.52 -5.06
C LEU A 94 -5.76 -20.80 -5.66
N ARG A 95 -4.70 -20.65 -6.46
CA ARG A 95 -3.97 -21.76 -7.06
C ARG A 95 -2.50 -21.66 -6.71
N THR A 96 -1.76 -22.73 -6.94
CA THR A 96 -0.31 -22.75 -6.69
C THR A 96 0.42 -21.71 -7.53
N GLU A 97 -0.04 -21.45 -8.76
CA GLU A 97 0.51 -20.40 -9.63
C GLU A 97 0.30 -18.96 -9.11
N ASP A 98 -0.58 -18.76 -8.13
CA ASP A 98 -0.81 -17.44 -7.51
C ASP A 98 0.18 -17.14 -6.37
N THR A 99 1.12 -18.04 -6.09
CA THR A 99 2.18 -17.81 -5.11
C THR A 99 3.15 -16.75 -5.63
N ALA A 100 3.13 -15.57 -5.00
CA ALA A 100 3.92 -14.42 -5.41
C ALA A 100 4.09 -13.44 -4.25
N LEU A 101 5.00 -12.49 -4.42
CA LEU A 101 4.98 -11.23 -3.67
C LEU A 101 3.93 -10.32 -4.30
N TYR A 102 3.14 -9.65 -3.47
CA TYR A 102 2.07 -8.75 -3.89
C TYR A 102 2.36 -7.36 -3.37
N TYR A 103 2.27 -6.36 -4.25
CA TYR A 103 2.55 -4.96 -3.95
C TYR A 103 1.34 -4.11 -4.33
N CYS A 104 0.96 -3.23 -3.43
CA CYS A 104 0.03 -2.15 -3.63
C CYS A 104 0.74 -0.99 -4.31
N PHE A 105 0.13 -0.43 -5.34
CA PHE A 105 0.77 0.61 -6.16
C PHE A 105 -0.22 1.71 -6.54
N ASN A 106 0.27 2.95 -6.44
CA ASN A 106 -0.33 4.16 -6.98
C ASN A 106 0.77 4.89 -7.79
N PRO A 107 0.46 5.42 -8.99
CA PRO A 107 1.42 6.09 -9.84
C PRO A 107 1.83 7.53 -9.43
N GLU A 108 1.35 8.07 -8.31
CA GLU A 108 1.79 9.39 -7.80
C GLU A 108 3.24 9.45 -7.30
#